data_AF-A0A067N748-F1
#
_entry.id   AF-A0A067N748-F1
#
_cell.length_a   1.000
_cell.length_b   1.000
_cell.length_c   1.000
_cell.angle_alpha   90.00
_cell.angle_beta   90.00
_cell.angle_gamma   90.00
#
_symmetry.space_group_name_H-M   'P 1'
#
loop_
_entity.id
_entity.type
_entity.pdbx_description
1 polymer ?
#
loop_
_entity_poly.entity_id
_entity_poly.type
_entity_poly.pdbx_seq_one_letter_code
_entity_poly.pdbx_strand_id
1 'polypeptide(L)'
;MSLSHPAWEHHTGPLYKVWQEWWGKSDNEAKLVAGTVIDFKSSTVNFAEPTKGQFVVREYHTSLLTSLQEVDTHRHGGVVISGQPGSGKSYSLLYLLLQKLIKREPILFLPVNTGAHYFSSDGVQYSSLVDETCLDEINDDENCTWALVNSDIHLQPLPSPLLAAFGIFIIQSTLPSRSRYKAWVKQKRGLIWYMQRWTKEEIVQALTLVRVLPRRPLDELEASADKMIAKWGWAPRDIAGAIEEEEQLENALTEALKRLKTSSQLLELFERITTSDSSDEFSHSIISLYQSLSGKPVVNFKSVYIRYRVQSRLGGIHREEALQLIRLCQSYRESSSLAGWAFENLVFDVLCSPGNEGDLFPPRPASASGTTWSLQIDPLQLASESTSTS
;
A
#
# COMPACT_ATOMS: atom_id res chain seq x y z
N MET A 1 -4.01 9.31 47.78
CA MET A 1 -2.78 8.76 47.19
C MET A 1 -3.20 7.84 46.06
N SER A 2 -3.17 8.33 44.82
CA SER A 2 -3.35 7.47 43.65
C SER A 2 -2.08 6.66 43.51
N LEU A 3 -2.16 5.34 43.63
CA LEU A 3 -1.04 4.45 43.30
C LEU A 3 -0.89 4.53 41.78
N SER A 4 0.07 5.32 41.29
CA SER A 4 0.44 5.32 39.88
C SER A 4 0.95 3.92 39.55
N HIS A 5 0.14 3.14 38.83
CA HIS A 5 0.65 1.93 38.20
C HIS A 5 1.83 2.30 37.30
N PRO A 6 2.90 1.48 37.25
CA PRO A 6 4.00 1.74 36.34
C PRO A 6 3.45 1.84 34.91
N ALA A 7 3.88 2.87 34.17
CA ALA A 7 3.44 3.12 32.80
C ALA A 7 3.76 1.94 31.87
N TRP A 8 4.76 1.13 32.24
CA TRP A 8 5.26 -0.01 31.50
C TRP A 8 5.28 -1.29 32.32
N GLU A 9 4.74 -2.37 31.75
CA GLU A 9 4.81 -3.73 32.32
C GLU A 9 5.84 -4.57 31.57
N HIS A 10 6.64 -5.37 32.27
CA HIS A 10 7.53 -6.33 31.60
C HIS A 10 6.73 -7.37 30.82
N HIS A 11 7.04 -7.50 29.54
CA HIS A 11 6.33 -8.38 28.63
C HIS A 11 7.16 -9.61 28.30
N THR A 12 6.57 -10.80 28.50
CA THR A 12 7.22 -12.10 28.21
C THR A 12 6.63 -12.82 26.99
N GLY A 13 5.80 -12.10 26.20
CA GLY A 13 5.10 -12.64 25.05
C GLY A 13 5.97 -12.83 23.81
N PRO A 14 5.35 -13.01 22.64
CA PRO A 14 6.03 -13.34 21.39
C PRO A 14 7.15 -12.35 21.00
N LEU A 15 6.91 -11.04 21.14
CA LEU A 15 7.91 -10.01 20.85
C LEU A 15 9.13 -10.04 21.78
N TYR A 16 9.00 -10.55 23.01
CA TYR A 16 10.15 -10.73 23.90
C TYR A 16 11.11 -11.80 23.37
N LYS A 17 10.59 -12.85 22.74
CA LYS A 17 11.44 -13.85 22.08
C LYS A 17 12.19 -13.26 20.88
N VAL A 18 11.56 -12.37 20.12
CA VAL A 18 12.24 -11.61 19.06
C VAL A 18 13.38 -10.79 19.65
N TRP A 19 13.13 -10.07 20.74
CA TRP A 19 14.18 -9.33 21.44
C TRP A 19 15.33 -10.24 21.88
N GLN A 20 15.06 -11.39 22.51
CA GLN A 20 16.11 -12.33 22.95
C GLN A 20 16.96 -12.87 21.79
N GLU A 21 16.34 -13.12 20.64
CA GLU A 21 17.01 -13.67 19.46
C GLU A 21 17.82 -12.62 18.69
N TRP A 22 17.41 -11.34 18.74
CA TRP A 22 17.96 -10.29 17.87
C TRP A 22 18.75 -9.20 18.59
N TRP A 23 18.46 -8.92 19.87
CA TRP A 23 19.07 -7.81 20.61
C TRP A 23 20.59 -7.98 20.73
N GLY A 24 21.34 -7.07 20.10
CA GLY A 24 22.79 -7.07 20.17
C GLY A 24 23.48 -8.27 19.53
N LYS A 25 22.79 -9.00 18.65
CA LYS A 25 23.32 -10.16 17.93
C LYS A 25 23.79 -9.73 16.54
N SER A 26 24.99 -9.18 16.45
CA SER A 26 25.60 -8.72 15.20
C SER A 26 25.66 -9.78 14.10
N ASP A 27 25.76 -11.07 14.46
CA ASP A 27 25.75 -12.16 13.48
C ASP A 27 24.43 -12.26 12.70
N ASN A 28 23.34 -11.68 13.22
CA ASN A 28 22.07 -11.61 12.52
C ASN A 28 22.05 -10.55 11.40
N GLU A 29 23.03 -9.65 11.31
CA GLU A 29 23.11 -8.69 10.18
C GLU A 29 23.20 -9.42 8.84
N ALA A 30 23.94 -10.54 8.80
CA ALA A 30 24.04 -11.38 7.61
C ALA A 30 22.70 -12.01 7.20
N LYS A 31 21.72 -12.08 8.11
CA LYS A 31 20.35 -12.53 7.82
C LYS A 31 19.46 -11.42 7.26
N LEU A 32 19.86 -10.15 7.36
CA LEU A 32 19.12 -8.98 6.88
C LEU A 32 19.60 -8.49 5.51
N VAL A 33 20.06 -9.41 4.67
CA VAL A 33 20.50 -9.14 3.29
C VAL A 33 19.34 -9.40 2.32
N ALA A 34 19.22 -8.60 1.27
CA ALA A 34 18.19 -8.81 0.25
C ALA A 34 18.21 -10.25 -0.31
N GLY A 35 17.02 -10.84 -0.47
CA GLY A 35 16.84 -12.21 -0.93
C GLY A 35 16.94 -13.27 0.18
N THR A 36 17.23 -12.91 1.44
CA THR A 36 17.16 -13.88 2.55
C THR A 36 15.72 -14.07 3.01
N VAL A 37 15.43 -15.26 3.53
CA VAL A 37 14.18 -15.56 4.23
C VAL A 37 14.48 -15.68 5.72
N ILE A 38 13.83 -14.83 6.52
CA ILE A 38 13.86 -14.91 7.97
C ILE A 38 12.70 -15.79 8.42
N ASP A 39 12.95 -16.76 9.28
CA ASP A 39 11.92 -17.63 9.86
C ASP A 39 11.74 -17.30 11.34
N PHE A 40 10.69 -16.54 11.65
CA PHE A 40 10.19 -16.40 13.02
C PHE A 40 9.37 -17.63 13.33
N LYS A 41 9.96 -18.61 14.02
CA LYS A 41 9.26 -19.83 14.50
C LYS A 41 7.79 -19.52 14.81
N SER A 42 6.88 -20.27 14.19
CA SER A 42 5.50 -19.91 13.77
C SER A 42 4.49 -19.41 14.82
N SER A 43 4.90 -18.95 15.99
CA SER A 43 4.08 -18.37 17.06
C SER A 43 4.56 -16.99 17.53
N THR A 44 5.58 -16.44 16.89
CA THR A 44 6.32 -15.31 17.46
C THR A 44 5.78 -13.94 17.02
N VAL A 45 5.09 -13.84 15.88
CA VAL A 45 4.47 -12.57 15.47
C VAL A 45 3.27 -12.72 14.55
N ASN A 46 2.10 -12.24 15.02
CA ASN A 46 0.80 -12.39 14.35
C ASN A 46 0.77 -11.77 12.94
N PHE A 47 1.59 -10.74 12.66
CA PHE A 47 1.59 -10.10 11.33
C PHE A 47 2.18 -10.99 10.22
N ALA A 48 2.88 -12.08 10.56
CA ALA A 48 3.50 -13.01 9.61
C ALA A 48 2.74 -14.33 9.48
N GLU A 49 1.50 -14.40 9.99
CA GLU A 49 0.65 -15.60 9.85
C GLU A 49 0.48 -16.09 8.40
N PRO A 50 0.27 -15.23 7.38
CA PRO A 50 0.11 -15.67 6.00
C PRO A 50 1.30 -16.48 5.46
N THR A 51 2.48 -16.26 6.03
CA THR A 51 3.77 -16.85 5.63
C THR A 51 4.35 -17.78 6.69
N LYS A 52 3.56 -18.27 7.65
CA LYS A 52 4.03 -19.14 8.77
C LYS A 52 5.12 -18.51 9.65
N GLY A 53 5.20 -17.19 9.71
CA GLY A 53 6.29 -16.50 10.41
C GLY A 53 7.50 -16.26 9.52
N GLN A 54 7.44 -16.57 8.22
CA GLN A 54 8.54 -16.35 7.30
C GLN A 54 8.46 -14.98 6.62
N PHE A 55 9.60 -14.37 6.37
CA PHE A 55 9.68 -13.01 5.84
C PHE A 55 10.83 -12.90 4.85
N VAL A 56 10.55 -12.44 3.63
CA VAL A 56 11.58 -12.16 2.61
C VAL A 56 12.15 -10.76 2.82
N VAL A 57 13.46 -10.67 2.98
CA VAL A 57 14.16 -9.38 2.99
C VAL A 57 14.28 -8.89 1.55
N ARG A 58 13.76 -7.70 1.29
CA ARG A 58 13.78 -7.03 -0.01
C ARG A 58 14.92 -6.04 -0.09
N GLU A 59 15.45 -5.83 -1.29
CA GLU A 59 16.41 -4.75 -1.56
C GLU A 59 15.82 -3.39 -1.16
N TYR A 60 14.53 -3.20 -1.41
CA TYR A 60 13.81 -1.99 -1.00
C TYR A 60 13.89 -1.72 0.52
N HIS A 61 13.92 -2.74 1.38
CA HIS A 61 14.01 -2.51 2.83
C HIS A 61 15.36 -1.90 3.21
N THR A 62 16.44 -2.34 2.56
CA THR A 62 17.77 -1.76 2.74
C THR A 62 17.79 -0.31 2.27
N SER A 63 17.29 -0.03 1.07
CA SER A 63 17.20 1.34 0.52
C SER A 63 16.31 2.27 1.36
N LEU A 64 15.23 1.72 1.93
CA LEU A 64 14.36 2.43 2.86
C LEU A 64 15.11 2.82 4.14
N LEU A 65 15.86 1.89 4.74
CA LEU A 65 16.65 2.17 5.94
C LEU A 65 17.70 3.26 5.66
N THR A 66 18.45 3.15 4.56
CA THR A 66 19.42 4.17 4.16
C THR A 66 18.76 5.53 4.03
N SER A 67 17.65 5.61 3.28
CA SER A 67 16.87 6.85 3.15
C SER A 67 16.42 7.41 4.52
N LEU A 68 15.96 6.56 5.44
CA LEU A 68 15.52 6.99 6.78
C LEU A 68 16.68 7.55 7.61
N GLN A 69 17.88 6.99 7.48
CA GLN A 69 19.07 7.47 8.20
C GLN A 69 19.56 8.82 7.67
N GLU A 70 19.23 9.16 6.41
CA GLU A 70 19.56 10.46 5.80
C GLU A 70 18.53 11.55 6.12
N VAL A 71 17.37 11.21 6.70
CA VAL A 71 16.36 12.20 7.10
C VAL A 71 16.88 13.02 8.27
N ASP A 72 16.87 14.34 8.13
CA ASP A 72 17.09 15.28 9.24
C ASP A 72 15.89 15.19 10.22
N THR A 73 16.05 14.38 11.26
CA THR A 73 15.03 14.16 12.30
C THR A 73 14.75 15.40 13.13
N HIS A 74 15.59 16.45 13.08
CA HIS A 74 15.30 17.74 13.73
C HIS A 74 14.33 18.58 12.90
N ARG A 75 14.29 18.38 11.57
CA ARG A 75 13.36 19.10 10.67
C ARG A 75 12.06 18.35 10.42
N HIS A 76 12.11 17.02 10.47
CA HIS A 76 10.99 16.15 10.17
C HIS A 76 10.71 15.24 11.37
N GLY A 77 9.48 15.27 11.88
CA GLY A 77 9.07 14.43 13.01
C GLY A 77 8.61 13.01 12.63
N GLY A 78 8.73 12.62 11.35
CA GLY A 78 8.40 11.26 10.93
C GLY A 78 8.22 11.05 9.43
N VAL A 79 7.96 9.79 9.07
CA VAL A 79 7.73 9.31 7.71
C VAL A 79 6.48 8.41 7.69
N VAL A 80 5.62 8.64 6.72
CA VAL A 80 4.54 7.71 6.35
C VAL A 80 5.05 6.79 5.24
N ILE A 81 5.00 5.48 5.46
CA ILE A 81 5.19 4.45 4.44
C ILE A 81 3.80 4.02 3.95
N SER A 82 3.45 4.48 2.76
CA SER A 82 2.17 4.23 2.10
C SER A 82 2.33 3.33 0.88
N GLY A 83 1.22 2.96 0.24
CA GLY A 83 1.20 2.15 -0.96
C GLY A 83 0.10 1.09 -0.92
N GLN A 84 -0.02 0.33 -2.01
CA GLN A 84 -1.11 -0.61 -2.21
C GLN A 84 -1.31 -1.62 -1.07
N PRO A 85 -2.55 -2.01 -0.75
CA PRO A 85 -2.80 -3.13 0.15
C PRO A 85 -1.97 -4.36 -0.27
N GLY A 86 -1.37 -5.04 0.70
CA GLY A 86 -0.56 -6.23 0.42
C GLY A 86 0.81 -5.99 -0.21
N SER A 87 1.28 -4.73 -0.33
CA SER A 87 2.62 -4.42 -0.86
C SER A 87 3.79 -4.68 0.10
N GLY A 88 3.53 -5.14 1.33
CA GLY A 88 4.57 -5.47 2.31
C GLY A 88 4.94 -4.35 3.29
N LYS A 89 4.16 -3.27 3.42
CA LYS A 89 4.46 -2.16 4.35
C LYS A 89 4.71 -2.60 5.81
N SER A 90 3.88 -3.50 6.33
CA SER A 90 4.06 -4.06 7.69
C SER A 90 5.40 -4.77 7.85
N TYR A 91 5.87 -5.44 6.79
CA TYR A 91 7.16 -6.12 6.79
C TYR A 91 8.34 -5.14 6.73
N SER A 92 8.18 -3.97 6.11
CA SER A 92 9.16 -2.90 6.21
C SER A 92 9.36 -2.45 7.67
N LEU A 93 8.28 -2.30 8.44
CA LEU A 93 8.40 -1.97 9.87
C LEU A 93 9.10 -3.08 10.66
N LEU A 94 8.77 -4.34 10.38
CA LEU A 94 9.49 -5.47 10.99
C LEU A 94 10.99 -5.41 10.69
N TYR A 95 11.37 -5.21 9.42
CA TYR A 95 12.78 -5.09 9.05
C TYR A 95 13.49 -3.97 9.85
N LEU A 96 12.86 -2.80 9.97
CA LEU A 96 13.41 -1.68 10.75
C LEU A 96 13.54 -2.02 12.23
N LEU A 97 12.56 -2.74 12.81
CA LEU A 97 12.62 -3.23 14.18
C LEU A 97 13.85 -4.12 14.37
N LEU A 98 14.04 -5.13 13.53
CA LEU A 98 15.18 -6.06 13.64
C LEU A 98 16.52 -5.33 13.54
N GLN A 99 16.62 -4.36 12.62
CA GLN A 99 17.82 -3.54 12.45
C GLN A 99 18.16 -2.76 13.74
N LYS A 100 17.16 -2.15 14.37
CA LYS A 100 17.34 -1.43 15.65
C LYS A 100 17.73 -2.37 16.79
N LEU A 101 17.11 -3.55 16.87
CA LEU A 101 17.44 -4.55 17.90
C LEU A 101 18.90 -5.04 17.78
N ILE A 102 19.37 -5.35 16.57
CA ILE A 102 20.76 -5.77 16.37
C ILE A 102 21.75 -4.72 16.87
N LYS A 103 21.46 -3.45 16.59
CA LYS A 103 22.28 -2.30 17.01
C LYS A 103 22.14 -1.92 18.48
N ARG A 104 21.28 -2.62 19.25
CA ARG A 104 20.93 -2.31 20.64
C ARG A 104 20.36 -0.89 20.81
N GLU A 105 19.66 -0.41 19.78
CA GLU A 105 19.03 0.89 19.80
C GLU A 105 17.61 0.77 20.35
N PRO A 106 17.24 1.56 21.37
CA PRO A 106 15.87 1.56 21.88
C PRO A 106 14.85 1.94 20.80
N ILE A 107 13.69 1.30 20.84
CA ILE A 107 12.66 1.51 19.82
C ILE A 107 11.27 1.24 20.36
N LEU A 108 10.32 2.12 20.00
CA LEU A 108 8.92 1.97 20.28
C LEU A 108 8.21 1.30 19.08
N PHE A 109 7.45 0.24 19.32
CA PHE A 109 6.69 -0.47 18.29
C PHE A 109 5.22 -0.58 18.66
N LEU A 110 4.34 -0.13 17.77
CA LEU A 110 2.89 -0.20 17.89
C LEU A 110 2.35 -1.11 16.77
N PRO A 111 2.19 -2.42 17.03
CA PRO A 111 1.55 -3.34 16.10
C PRO A 111 0.04 -3.03 15.94
N VAL A 112 -0.57 -3.68 14.95
CA VAL A 112 -2.01 -3.53 14.67
C VAL A 112 -2.82 -4.14 15.82
N ASN A 113 -3.79 -3.38 16.36
CA ASN A 113 -4.74 -3.84 17.39
C ASN A 113 -4.10 -4.37 18.68
N THR A 114 -2.90 -3.89 19.02
CA THR A 114 -2.21 -4.21 20.27
C THR A 114 -1.78 -2.92 20.97
N GLY A 115 -1.38 -3.02 22.24
CA GLY A 115 -0.69 -1.93 22.93
C GLY A 115 0.69 -1.62 22.34
N ALA A 116 1.36 -0.64 22.94
CA ALA A 116 2.72 -0.27 22.60
C ALA A 116 3.74 -1.19 23.26
N HIS A 117 4.81 -1.50 22.53
CA HIS A 117 5.93 -2.29 22.99
C HIS A 117 7.20 -1.46 22.90
N TYR A 118 7.87 -1.22 24.02
CA TYR A 118 9.16 -0.54 24.07
C TYR A 118 10.27 -1.57 24.23
N PHE A 119 11.23 -1.57 23.32
CA PHE A 119 12.39 -2.47 23.33
C PHE A 119 13.60 -1.68 23.79
N SER A 120 14.29 -2.17 24.83
CA SER A 120 15.48 -1.54 25.41
C SER A 120 16.50 -2.60 25.84
N SER A 121 17.57 -2.18 26.52
CA SER A 121 18.52 -3.11 27.15
C SER A 121 17.88 -4.00 28.22
N ASP A 122 16.78 -3.57 28.81
CA ASP A 122 16.10 -4.24 29.93
C ASP A 122 15.05 -5.26 29.45
N GLY A 123 14.88 -5.40 28.13
CA GLY A 123 13.94 -6.33 27.52
C GLY A 123 12.85 -5.64 26.72
N VAL A 124 11.65 -6.21 26.80
CA VAL A 124 10.44 -5.66 26.18
C VAL A 124 9.48 -5.24 27.27
N GLN A 125 9.11 -3.97 27.24
CA GLN A 125 8.07 -3.38 28.06
C GLN A 125 6.80 -3.21 27.23
N TYR A 126 5.65 -3.34 27.87
CA TYR A 126 4.34 -3.23 27.25
C TYR A 126 3.49 -2.20 27.98
N SER A 127 2.77 -1.40 27.19
CA SER A 127 1.70 -0.55 27.69
C SER A 127 0.47 -0.68 26.81
N SER A 128 -0.69 -0.85 27.42
CA SER A 128 -1.96 -0.93 26.69
C SER A 128 -2.42 0.42 26.14
N LEU A 129 -1.93 1.54 26.70
CA LEU A 129 -2.22 2.89 26.24
C LEU A 129 -0.92 3.69 26.13
N VAL A 130 -0.77 4.47 25.06
CA VAL A 130 0.33 5.43 24.93
C VAL A 130 -0.13 6.76 25.50
N ASP A 131 0.29 7.06 26.73
CA ASP A 131 0.06 8.34 27.39
C ASP A 131 1.35 9.16 27.53
N GLU A 132 1.25 10.36 28.12
CA GLU A 132 2.38 11.26 28.32
C GLU A 132 3.45 10.62 29.23
N THR A 133 3.03 9.96 30.31
CA THR A 133 3.96 9.30 31.24
C THR A 133 4.77 8.18 30.58
N CYS A 134 4.14 7.39 29.71
CA CYS A 134 4.84 6.36 28.94
C CYS A 134 5.96 6.96 28.07
N LEU A 135 5.68 8.12 27.46
CA LEU A 135 6.58 8.78 26.51
C LEU A 135 7.70 9.55 27.20
N ASP A 136 7.41 10.20 28.33
CA ASP A 136 8.42 10.89 29.13
C ASP A 136 9.51 9.93 29.63
N GLU A 137 9.16 8.68 29.94
CA GLU A 137 10.12 7.65 30.38
C GLU A 137 11.05 7.15 29.26
N ILE A 138 10.65 7.28 27.99
CA ILE A 138 11.41 6.77 26.83
C ILE A 138 11.99 7.88 25.95
N ASN A 139 11.66 9.13 26.24
CA ASN A 139 12.19 10.28 25.53
C ASN A 139 13.60 10.57 26.05
N ASP A 140 14.56 10.46 25.16
CA ASP A 140 15.96 10.83 25.41
C ASP A 140 16.21 12.17 24.73
N ASP A 141 16.52 13.20 25.52
CA ASP A 141 16.80 14.55 25.00
C ASP A 141 18.01 14.57 24.05
N GLU A 142 18.92 13.60 24.18
CA GLU A 142 20.12 13.50 23.34
C GLU A 142 19.87 12.70 22.05
N ASN A 143 18.94 11.72 22.07
CA ASN A 143 18.74 10.79 20.97
C ASN A 143 17.28 10.67 20.55
N CYS A 144 17.05 10.81 19.25
CA CYS A 144 15.71 10.68 18.70
C CYS A 144 15.25 9.21 18.64
N THR A 145 14.34 8.82 19.53
CA THR A 145 13.77 7.46 19.58
C THR A 145 12.81 7.24 18.41
N TRP A 146 12.98 6.13 17.68
CA TRP A 146 12.08 5.76 16.59
C TRP A 146 10.81 5.10 17.12
N ALA A 147 9.65 5.52 16.59
CA ALA A 147 8.36 4.91 16.85
C ALA A 147 7.79 4.28 15.58
N LEU A 148 7.82 2.96 15.49
CA LEU A 148 7.27 2.19 14.37
C LEU A 148 5.79 1.92 14.61
N VAL A 149 4.92 2.50 13.79
CA VAL A 149 3.47 2.39 13.97
C VAL A 149 2.83 1.70 12.78
N ASN A 150 2.17 0.57 13.02
CA ASN A 150 1.42 -0.12 11.98
C ASN A 150 -0.06 0.23 12.04
N SER A 151 -0.51 1.15 11.19
CA SER A 151 -1.89 1.60 11.10
C SER A 151 -2.64 0.85 9.99
N ASP A 152 -3.35 -0.22 10.37
CA ASP A 152 -4.24 -0.94 9.45
C ASP A 152 -5.67 -0.35 9.43
N ILE A 153 -6.57 -0.96 8.66
CA ILE A 153 -7.94 -0.52 8.34
C ILE A 153 -8.73 -0.04 9.57
N HIS A 154 -8.52 -0.66 10.73
CA HIS A 154 -9.32 -0.43 11.94
C HIS A 154 -8.74 0.59 12.94
N LEU A 155 -7.57 1.16 12.68
CA LEU A 155 -6.92 2.03 13.67
C LEU A 155 -7.41 3.49 13.64
N GLN A 156 -7.64 3.97 14.86
CA GLN A 156 -7.86 5.36 15.26
C GLN A 156 -6.67 6.26 14.84
N PRO A 157 -6.82 7.59 14.81
CA PRO A 157 -5.69 8.51 14.68
C PRO A 157 -4.55 8.11 15.64
N LEU A 158 -3.30 8.44 15.26
CA LEU A 158 -2.15 8.24 16.15
C LEU A 158 -2.46 8.83 17.54
N PRO A 159 -2.05 8.16 18.64
CA PRO A 159 -2.29 8.65 19.98
C PRO A 159 -1.81 10.10 20.12
N SER A 160 -2.67 11.00 20.61
CA SER A 160 -2.32 12.42 20.78
C SER A 160 -1.02 12.64 21.56
N PRO A 161 -0.71 11.86 22.63
CA PRO A 161 0.56 11.97 23.33
C PRO A 161 1.77 11.70 22.42
N LEU A 162 1.68 10.71 21.53
CA LEU A 162 2.75 10.40 20.56
C LEU A 162 2.98 11.57 19.59
N LEU A 163 1.92 12.30 19.24
CA LEU A 163 2.00 13.50 18.40
C LEU A 163 2.53 14.73 19.16
N ALA A 164 2.36 14.77 20.47
CA ALA A 164 2.86 15.86 21.32
C ALA A 164 4.34 15.67 21.67
N ALA A 165 4.80 14.42 21.83
CA ALA A 165 6.16 14.12 22.27
C ALA A 165 7.23 14.71 21.35
N PHE A 166 8.18 15.43 21.95
CA PHE A 166 9.44 15.80 21.33
C PHE A 166 10.38 14.59 21.35
N GLY A 167 11.44 14.60 20.54
CA GLY A 167 12.41 13.49 20.50
C GLY A 167 11.92 12.17 19.89
N ILE A 168 10.64 12.04 19.52
CA ILE A 168 10.12 10.84 18.84
C ILE A 168 10.03 11.04 17.32
N PHE A 169 10.67 10.14 16.56
CA PHE A 169 10.55 10.08 15.11
C PHE A 169 9.58 8.97 14.68
N ILE A 170 8.42 9.36 14.16
CA ILE A 170 7.32 8.43 13.86
C ILE A 170 7.50 7.82 12.47
N ILE A 171 7.54 6.50 12.36
CA ILE A 171 7.52 5.78 11.08
C ILE A 171 6.21 4.99 11.01
N GLN A 172 5.24 5.52 10.27
CA GLN A 172 3.91 4.94 10.18
C GLN A 172 3.73 4.15 8.88
N SER A 173 3.40 2.86 8.96
CA SER A 173 2.85 2.11 7.82
C SER A 173 1.33 2.30 7.78
N THR A 174 0.78 2.65 6.61
CA THR A 174 -0.69 2.81 6.45
C THR A 174 -1.14 2.52 5.02
N LEU A 175 -2.43 2.22 4.86
CA LEU A 175 -3.10 2.26 3.55
C LEU A 175 -3.04 3.68 2.94
N PRO A 176 -3.17 3.80 1.60
CA PRO A 176 -3.07 5.08 0.90
C PRO A 176 -4.37 5.88 1.06
N SER A 177 -4.64 6.32 2.29
CA SER A 177 -5.79 7.13 2.70
C SER A 177 -5.27 8.33 3.46
N ARG A 178 -5.36 9.51 2.86
CA ARG A 178 -4.71 10.73 3.35
C ARG A 178 -5.18 11.16 4.75
N SER A 179 -6.45 11.07 5.11
CA SER A 179 -7.04 11.34 6.44
C SER A 179 -6.28 10.65 7.56
N ARG A 180 -5.76 9.45 7.31
CA ARG A 180 -5.07 8.65 8.34
C ARG A 180 -3.80 9.30 8.82
N TYR A 181 -3.18 10.14 7.99
CA TYR A 181 -1.88 10.73 8.30
C TYR A 181 -1.77 12.24 8.03
N LYS A 182 -2.68 12.85 7.27
CA LYS A 182 -2.61 14.27 6.85
C LYS A 182 -2.43 15.22 8.04
N ALA A 183 -3.21 15.00 9.09
CA ALA A 183 -3.22 15.88 10.26
C ALA A 183 -1.86 15.86 10.96
N TRP A 184 -1.35 14.67 11.29
CA TRP A 184 -0.08 14.58 12.01
C TRP A 184 1.12 14.86 11.11
N VAL A 185 1.09 14.48 9.84
CA VAL A 185 2.14 14.84 8.87
C VAL A 185 2.26 16.36 8.78
N LYS A 186 1.15 17.09 8.73
CA LYS A 186 1.18 18.56 8.79
C LYS A 186 1.75 19.06 10.12
N GLN A 187 1.31 18.51 11.24
CA GLN A 187 1.75 18.90 12.59
C GLN A 187 3.26 18.68 12.81
N LYS A 188 3.80 17.53 12.37
CA LYS A 188 5.18 17.09 12.59
C LYS A 188 6.10 17.36 11.38
N ARG A 189 5.62 18.04 10.34
CA ARG A 189 6.34 18.20 9.05
C ARG A 189 6.81 16.84 8.50
N GLY A 190 5.97 15.82 8.63
CA GLY A 190 6.29 14.47 8.21
C GLY A 190 6.49 14.35 6.70
N LEU A 191 7.17 13.29 6.29
CA LEU A 191 7.35 12.93 4.89
C LEU A 191 6.39 11.81 4.51
N ILE A 192 6.07 11.68 3.22
CA ILE A 192 5.25 10.59 2.70
C ILE A 192 6.05 9.86 1.64
N TRP A 193 6.33 8.59 1.89
CA TRP A 193 6.98 7.69 0.96
C TRP A 193 6.03 6.59 0.54
N TYR A 194 6.20 6.12 -0.69
CA TYR A 194 5.40 5.03 -1.22
C TYR A 194 6.28 3.80 -1.40
N MET A 195 5.75 2.63 -1.08
CA MET A 195 6.45 1.37 -1.35
C MET A 195 6.76 1.22 -2.84
N GLN A 196 7.97 0.78 -3.16
CA GLN A 196 8.30 0.30 -4.49
C GLN A 196 7.53 -0.99 -4.80
N ARG A 197 7.22 -1.20 -6.09
CA ARG A 197 6.69 -2.48 -6.59
C ARG A 197 7.63 -3.62 -6.27
N TRP A 198 7.06 -4.81 -6.13
CA TRP A 198 7.86 -6.02 -6.05
C TRP A 198 8.46 -6.34 -7.41
N THR A 199 9.66 -6.92 -7.42
CA THR A 199 10.19 -7.56 -8.63
C THR A 199 9.57 -8.93 -8.81
N LYS A 200 9.76 -9.53 -9.99
CA LYS A 200 9.24 -10.88 -10.27
C LYS A 200 9.91 -11.90 -9.34
N GLU A 201 11.22 -11.78 -9.16
CA GLU A 201 12.04 -12.65 -8.33
C GLU A 201 11.57 -12.60 -6.86
N GLU A 202 11.32 -11.39 -6.35
CA GLU A 202 10.78 -11.21 -4.99
C GLU A 202 9.38 -11.85 -4.85
N ILE A 203 8.51 -11.72 -5.86
CA ILE A 203 7.17 -12.34 -5.86
C ILE A 203 7.29 -13.85 -5.83
N VAL A 204 8.09 -14.44 -6.73
CA VAL A 204 8.29 -15.89 -6.80
C VAL A 204 8.81 -16.40 -5.46
N GLN A 205 9.78 -15.71 -4.87
CA GLN A 205 10.29 -16.05 -3.54
C GLN A 205 9.20 -15.96 -2.47
N ALA A 206 8.41 -14.90 -2.42
CA ALA A 206 7.31 -14.78 -1.46
C ALA A 206 6.26 -15.89 -1.62
N LEU A 207 5.94 -16.29 -2.86
CA LEU A 207 4.99 -17.37 -3.12
C LEU A 207 5.47 -18.72 -2.56
N THR A 208 6.78 -18.97 -2.51
CA THR A 208 7.31 -20.20 -1.87
C THR A 208 7.02 -20.28 -0.36
N LEU A 209 6.68 -19.15 0.27
CA LEU A 209 6.42 -19.07 1.72
C LEU A 209 4.93 -19.13 2.07
N VAL A 210 4.04 -18.92 1.09
CA VAL A 210 2.59 -18.86 1.34
C VAL A 210 2.06 -20.25 1.69
N ARG A 211 1.26 -20.33 2.76
CA ARG A 211 0.75 -21.59 3.34
C ARG A 211 0.06 -22.51 2.34
N VAL A 212 -0.63 -21.91 1.38
CA VAL A 212 -1.74 -22.54 0.66
C VAL A 212 -1.27 -23.14 -0.66
N LEU A 213 -0.03 -22.84 -1.08
CA LEU A 213 0.53 -23.40 -2.30
C LEU A 213 1.16 -24.77 -2.02
N PRO A 214 0.76 -25.84 -2.73
CA PRO A 214 1.51 -27.08 -2.74
C PRO A 214 2.95 -26.77 -3.18
N ARG A 215 3.92 -27.58 -2.74
CA ARG A 215 5.29 -27.50 -3.26
C ARG A 215 5.28 -27.80 -4.76
N ARG A 216 5.12 -26.75 -5.56
CA ARG A 216 5.22 -26.78 -7.02
C ARG A 216 6.69 -26.63 -7.42
N PRO A 217 7.12 -27.23 -8.54
CA PRO A 217 8.40 -26.90 -9.15
C PRO A 217 8.55 -25.39 -9.36
N LEU A 218 9.78 -24.89 -9.27
CA LEU A 218 10.06 -23.45 -9.39
C LEU A 218 9.56 -22.90 -10.73
N ASP A 219 9.79 -23.62 -11.83
CA ASP A 219 9.37 -23.23 -13.18
C ASP A 219 7.84 -23.04 -13.29
N GLU A 220 7.06 -23.88 -12.62
CA GLU A 220 5.60 -23.75 -12.58
C GLU A 220 5.14 -22.54 -11.75
N LEU A 221 5.85 -22.24 -10.66
CA LEU A 221 5.59 -21.04 -9.85
C LEU A 221 5.93 -19.77 -10.62
N GLU A 222 7.04 -19.74 -11.34
CA GLU A 222 7.43 -18.61 -12.20
C GLU A 222 6.40 -18.36 -13.31
N ALA A 223 5.96 -19.42 -14.00
CA ALA A 223 4.93 -19.31 -15.03
C ALA A 223 3.58 -18.85 -14.45
N SER A 224 3.23 -19.35 -13.25
CA SER A 224 2.03 -18.90 -12.53
C SER A 224 2.15 -17.43 -12.13
N ALA A 225 3.31 -17.00 -11.63
CA ALA A 225 3.58 -15.62 -11.25
C ALA A 225 3.47 -14.69 -12.46
N ASP A 226 4.03 -15.03 -13.62
CA ASP A 226 3.90 -14.22 -14.84
C ASP A 226 2.44 -14.02 -15.25
N LYS A 227 1.67 -15.12 -15.27
CA LYS A 227 0.23 -15.08 -15.59
C LYS A 227 -0.52 -14.18 -14.61
N MET A 228 -0.26 -14.32 -13.30
CA MET A 228 -0.94 -13.55 -12.27
C MET A 228 -0.49 -12.10 -12.22
N ILE A 229 0.78 -11.79 -12.49
CA ILE A 229 1.26 -10.40 -12.58
C ILE A 229 0.61 -9.68 -13.76
N ALA A 230 0.55 -10.34 -14.92
CA ALA A 230 -0.10 -9.79 -16.11
C ALA A 230 -1.59 -9.49 -15.88
N LYS A 231 -2.26 -10.30 -15.04
CA LYS A 231 -3.69 -10.19 -14.76
C LYS A 231 -4.03 -9.28 -13.56
N TRP A 232 -3.33 -9.40 -12.45
CA TRP A 232 -3.67 -8.79 -11.16
C TRP A 232 -2.67 -7.74 -10.67
N GLY A 233 -1.48 -7.70 -11.27
CA GLY A 233 -0.44 -6.72 -10.95
C GLY A 233 0.63 -7.24 -9.98
N TRP A 234 1.34 -6.33 -9.33
CA TRP A 234 2.61 -6.60 -8.63
C TRP A 234 2.50 -6.71 -7.11
N ALA A 235 1.29 -6.88 -6.58
CA ALA A 235 1.08 -7.02 -5.13
C ALA A 235 1.09 -8.51 -4.76
N PRO A 236 2.03 -8.99 -3.92
CA PRO A 236 2.10 -10.41 -3.57
C PRO A 236 0.81 -10.97 -2.97
N ARG A 237 0.08 -10.16 -2.19
CA ARG A 237 -1.22 -10.54 -1.63
C ARG A 237 -2.24 -10.86 -2.72
N ASP A 238 -2.33 -10.02 -3.75
CA ASP A 238 -3.27 -10.22 -4.85
C ASP A 238 -2.86 -11.45 -5.67
N ILE A 239 -1.56 -11.66 -5.87
CA ILE A 239 -1.05 -12.83 -6.61
C ILE A 239 -1.32 -14.12 -5.84
N ALA A 240 -1.02 -14.16 -4.54
CA ALA A 240 -1.31 -15.31 -3.68
C ALA A 240 -2.82 -15.60 -3.66
N GLY A 241 -3.63 -14.56 -3.42
CA GLY A 241 -5.09 -14.67 -3.46
C GLY A 241 -5.63 -15.12 -4.81
N ALA A 242 -5.00 -14.73 -5.92
CA ALA A 242 -5.40 -15.18 -7.25
C ALA A 242 -5.08 -16.64 -7.51
N ILE A 243 -4.01 -17.19 -6.93
CA ILE A 243 -3.69 -18.62 -7.08
C ILE A 243 -4.68 -19.48 -6.29
N GLU A 244 -5.17 -18.97 -5.16
CA GLU A 244 -6.12 -19.67 -4.29
C GLU A 244 -7.57 -19.50 -4.75
N GLU A 245 -7.98 -18.26 -5.01
CA GLU A 245 -9.38 -17.85 -5.15
C GLU A 245 -9.53 -16.79 -6.26
N GLU A 246 -9.01 -17.08 -7.47
CA GLU A 246 -9.05 -16.17 -8.63
C GLU A 246 -10.45 -15.58 -8.88
N GLU A 247 -11.49 -16.39 -8.69
CA GLU A 247 -12.88 -16.00 -8.87
C GLU A 247 -13.30 -14.85 -7.93
N GLN A 248 -12.82 -14.83 -6.68
CA GLN A 248 -13.16 -13.76 -5.74
C GLN A 248 -12.57 -12.42 -6.16
N LEU A 249 -11.31 -12.42 -6.64
CA LEU A 249 -10.67 -11.21 -7.17
C LEU A 249 -11.36 -10.74 -8.45
N GLU A 250 -11.78 -11.66 -9.31
CA GLU A 250 -12.55 -11.35 -10.51
C GLU A 250 -13.93 -10.77 -10.20
N ASN A 251 -14.60 -11.29 -9.19
CA ASN A 251 -15.86 -10.75 -8.69
C ASN A 251 -15.65 -9.36 -8.08
N ALA A 252 -14.62 -9.16 -7.26
CA ALA A 252 -14.29 -7.86 -6.68
C ALA A 252 -13.95 -6.81 -7.76
N LEU A 253 -13.19 -7.19 -8.80
CA LEU A 253 -12.93 -6.34 -9.95
C LEU A 253 -14.21 -6.03 -10.72
N THR A 254 -15.07 -7.03 -10.94
CA THR A 254 -16.34 -6.85 -11.66
C THR A 254 -17.28 -5.92 -10.92
N GLU A 255 -17.44 -6.08 -9.61
CA GLU A 255 -18.22 -5.18 -8.77
C GLU A 255 -17.62 -3.77 -8.75
N ALA A 256 -16.30 -3.65 -8.71
CA ALA A 256 -15.65 -2.35 -8.87
C ALA A 256 -16.04 -1.72 -10.22
N LEU A 257 -15.85 -2.43 -11.34
CA LEU A 257 -16.20 -1.91 -12.68
C LEU A 257 -17.68 -1.55 -12.84
N LYS A 258 -18.60 -2.24 -12.16
CA LYS A 258 -20.03 -1.88 -12.13
C LYS A 258 -20.29 -0.56 -11.41
N ARG A 259 -19.50 -0.24 -10.36
CA ARG A 259 -19.59 1.05 -9.65
C ARG A 259 -19.12 2.22 -10.53
N LEU A 260 -18.31 1.96 -11.56
CA LEU A 260 -17.97 2.94 -12.59
C LEU A 260 -19.16 3.13 -13.54
N LYS A 261 -19.84 4.27 -13.40
CA LYS A 261 -21.02 4.69 -14.16
C LYS A 261 -20.70 5.81 -15.15
N THR A 262 -19.70 6.63 -14.88
CA THR A 262 -19.29 7.75 -15.75
C THR A 262 -17.77 7.73 -15.93
N SER A 263 -17.27 8.37 -16.99
CA SER A 263 -15.83 8.59 -17.18
C SER A 263 -15.24 9.56 -16.14
N SER A 264 -16.03 10.52 -15.66
CA SER A 264 -15.62 11.45 -14.60
C SER A 264 -15.26 10.73 -13.30
N GLN A 265 -15.98 9.67 -12.95
CA GLN A 265 -15.68 8.86 -11.75
C GLN A 265 -14.31 8.20 -11.80
N LEU A 266 -13.78 7.89 -12.98
CA LEU A 266 -12.41 7.38 -13.09
C LEU A 266 -11.38 8.49 -12.84
N LEU A 267 -11.60 9.69 -13.35
CA LEU A 267 -10.74 10.84 -13.08
C LEU A 267 -10.77 11.22 -11.60
N GLU A 268 -11.98 11.24 -11.01
CA GLU A 268 -12.16 11.38 -9.57
C GLU A 268 -11.43 10.27 -8.81
N LEU A 269 -11.39 9.03 -9.32
CA LEU A 269 -10.63 7.96 -8.68
C LEU A 269 -9.12 8.23 -8.67
N PHE A 270 -8.56 8.68 -9.80
CA PHE A 270 -7.15 9.08 -9.89
C PHE A 270 -6.83 10.25 -8.97
N GLU A 271 -7.66 11.30 -9.03
CA GLU A 271 -7.53 12.46 -8.16
C GLU A 271 -7.62 12.02 -6.71
N ARG A 272 -8.62 11.22 -6.35
CA ARG A 272 -8.85 10.79 -4.97
C ARG A 272 -7.67 10.04 -4.38
N ILE A 273 -7.02 9.18 -5.14
CA ILE A 273 -5.82 8.44 -4.69
C ILE A 273 -4.63 9.37 -4.44
N THR A 274 -4.56 10.50 -5.16
CA THR A 274 -3.46 11.46 -5.07
C THR A 274 -3.72 12.56 -4.04
N THR A 275 -4.97 13.01 -3.91
CA THR A 275 -5.34 14.19 -3.13
C THR A 275 -6.15 13.87 -1.88
N SER A 276 -6.88 12.75 -1.85
CA SER A 276 -8.00 12.55 -0.92
C SER A 276 -8.02 11.19 -0.21
N ASP A 277 -9.06 10.99 0.59
CA ASP A 277 -9.37 9.76 1.28
C ASP A 277 -10.19 8.79 0.44
N SER A 278 -9.49 7.86 -0.21
CA SER A 278 -10.12 6.61 -0.59
C SER A 278 -9.57 5.48 0.27
N SER A 279 -10.24 5.23 1.41
CA SER A 279 -10.29 3.87 1.96
C SER A 279 -11.24 2.97 1.15
N ASP A 280 -11.68 3.44 -0.02
CA ASP A 280 -12.65 2.74 -0.85
C ASP A 280 -11.94 1.55 -1.50
N GLU A 281 -12.36 0.34 -1.12
CA GLU A 281 -11.93 -0.93 -1.70
C GLU A 281 -12.02 -0.90 -3.23
N PHE A 282 -12.97 -0.14 -3.78
CA PHE A 282 -13.10 0.16 -5.21
C PHE A 282 -11.80 0.64 -5.86
N SER A 283 -11.10 1.58 -5.20
CA SER A 283 -9.88 2.19 -5.73
C SER A 283 -8.75 1.19 -5.82
N HIS A 284 -8.65 0.31 -4.81
CA HIS A 284 -7.59 -0.67 -4.72
C HIS A 284 -7.78 -1.81 -5.71
N SER A 285 -8.99 -2.11 -6.18
CA SER A 285 -9.18 -3.16 -7.21
C SER A 285 -8.71 -2.71 -8.62
N ILE A 286 -8.68 -1.41 -8.89
CA ILE A 286 -8.42 -0.88 -10.24
C ILE A 286 -7.02 -0.26 -10.35
N ILE A 287 -6.64 0.54 -9.36
CA ILE A 287 -5.47 1.43 -9.43
C ILE A 287 -4.42 1.01 -8.41
N SER A 288 -3.16 1.04 -8.86
CA SER A 288 -1.95 0.91 -8.08
C SER A 288 -1.27 2.27 -7.83
N LEU A 289 -0.77 2.47 -6.61
CA LEU A 289 0.03 3.61 -6.19
C LEU A 289 1.33 3.08 -5.56
N TYR A 290 2.46 3.50 -6.10
CA TYR A 290 3.79 2.99 -5.74
C TYR A 290 4.87 4.03 -6.06
N GLN A 291 6.08 3.81 -5.56
CA GLN A 291 7.23 4.64 -5.89
C GLN A 291 7.99 4.08 -7.09
N SER A 292 8.33 4.95 -8.05
CA SER A 292 9.23 4.62 -9.16
C SER A 292 10.68 4.56 -8.69
N LEU A 293 11.56 4.00 -9.52
CA LEU A 293 13.02 4.01 -9.28
C LEU A 293 13.59 5.43 -9.11
N SER A 294 12.93 6.45 -9.67
CA SER A 294 13.31 7.85 -9.50
C SER A 294 12.88 8.46 -8.16
N GLY A 295 12.25 7.68 -7.28
CA GLY A 295 11.70 8.16 -6.01
C GLY A 295 10.34 8.87 -6.14
N LYS A 296 9.84 9.12 -7.35
CA LYS A 296 8.55 9.79 -7.57
C LYS A 296 7.36 8.83 -7.40
N PRO A 297 6.24 9.28 -6.81
CA PRO A 297 5.00 8.51 -6.78
C PRO A 297 4.45 8.30 -8.19
N VAL A 298 3.94 7.11 -8.46
CA VAL A 298 3.30 6.75 -9.71
C VAL A 298 1.94 6.14 -9.43
N VAL A 299 0.93 6.68 -10.10
CA VAL A 299 -0.42 6.13 -10.14
C VAL A 299 -0.62 5.45 -11.49
N ASN A 300 -1.02 4.19 -11.49
CA ASN A 300 -1.26 3.44 -12.72
C ASN A 300 -2.30 2.33 -12.46
N PHE A 301 -2.92 1.78 -13.49
CA PHE A 301 -3.71 0.56 -13.34
C PHE A 301 -2.86 -0.56 -12.74
N LYS A 302 -3.50 -1.42 -11.94
CA LYS A 302 -2.82 -2.56 -11.31
C LYS A 302 -2.13 -3.47 -12.32
N SER A 303 -2.77 -3.71 -13.46
CA SER A 303 -2.28 -4.58 -14.53
C SER A 303 -2.77 -4.13 -15.90
N VAL A 304 -2.20 -4.71 -16.96
CA VAL A 304 -2.66 -4.51 -18.34
C VAL A 304 -4.06 -5.06 -18.55
N TYR A 305 -4.37 -6.21 -17.94
CA TYR A 305 -5.71 -6.80 -17.98
C TYR A 305 -6.77 -5.87 -17.36
N ILE A 306 -6.49 -5.34 -16.17
CA ILE A 306 -7.41 -4.41 -15.48
C ILE A 306 -7.59 -3.15 -16.31
N ARG A 307 -6.52 -2.61 -16.91
CA ARG A 307 -6.62 -1.48 -17.84
C ARG A 307 -7.58 -1.78 -18.99
N TYR A 308 -7.44 -2.94 -19.64
CA TYR A 308 -8.33 -3.34 -20.74
C TYR A 308 -9.78 -3.45 -20.29
N ARG A 309 -10.03 -4.04 -19.11
CA ARG A 309 -11.38 -4.17 -18.55
C ARG A 309 -12.00 -2.80 -18.22
N VAL A 310 -11.22 -1.86 -17.70
CA VAL A 310 -11.65 -0.47 -17.48
C VAL A 310 -11.96 0.21 -18.81
N GLN A 311 -11.09 0.09 -19.82
CA GLN A 311 -11.30 0.67 -21.14
C GLN A 311 -12.58 0.14 -21.79
N SER A 312 -12.82 -1.18 -21.72
CA SER A 312 -14.04 -1.82 -22.20
C SER A 312 -15.28 -1.27 -21.49
N ARG A 313 -15.23 -1.15 -20.15
CA ARG A 313 -16.33 -0.57 -19.37
C ARG A 313 -16.61 0.89 -19.75
N LEU A 314 -15.57 1.71 -19.91
CA LEU A 314 -15.72 3.10 -20.36
C LEU A 314 -16.34 3.20 -21.75
N GLY A 315 -15.97 2.32 -22.69
CA GLY A 315 -16.62 2.24 -23.99
C GLY A 315 -18.12 1.94 -23.88
N GLY A 316 -18.50 1.03 -22.97
CA GLY A 316 -19.90 0.75 -22.64
C GLY A 316 -20.63 1.97 -22.08
N ILE A 317 -20.02 2.68 -21.12
CA ILE A 317 -20.58 3.90 -20.52
C ILE A 317 -20.83 4.97 -21.58
N HIS A 318 -19.84 5.29 -22.42
CA HIS A 318 -20.00 6.31 -23.46
C HIS A 318 -21.10 5.94 -24.46
N ARG A 319 -21.23 4.65 -24.80
CA ARG A 319 -22.32 4.16 -25.66
C ARG A 319 -23.67 4.30 -24.99
N GLU A 320 -23.79 3.96 -23.71
CA GLU A 320 -25.02 4.12 -22.92
C GLU A 320 -25.43 5.60 -22.82
N GLU A 321 -24.49 6.51 -22.53
CA GLU A 321 -24.71 7.95 -22.46
C GLU A 321 -25.15 8.52 -23.81
N ALA A 322 -24.50 8.13 -24.91
CA ALA A 322 -24.89 8.56 -26.25
C ALA A 322 -26.30 8.06 -26.62
N LEU A 323 -26.64 6.81 -26.30
CA LEU A 323 -27.99 6.29 -26.52
C LEU A 323 -29.05 7.03 -25.70
N GLN A 324 -28.73 7.44 -24.47
CA GLN A 324 -29.63 8.25 -23.65
C GLN A 324 -29.88 9.62 -24.30
N LEU A 325 -28.83 10.28 -24.78
CA LEU A 325 -28.95 11.56 -25.48
C LEU A 325 -29.75 11.44 -26.79
N ILE A 326 -29.53 10.37 -27.57
CA ILE A 326 -30.33 10.10 -28.77
C ILE A 326 -31.81 9.95 -28.42
N ARG A 327 -32.14 9.18 -27.38
CA ARG A 327 -33.54 9.00 -26.91
C ARG A 327 -34.15 10.33 -26.45
N LEU A 328 -33.38 11.15 -25.75
CA LEU A 328 -33.82 12.49 -25.34
C LEU A 328 -34.12 13.36 -26.57
N CYS A 329 -33.25 13.40 -27.57
CA CYS A 329 -33.53 14.15 -28.80
C CYS A 329 -34.74 13.58 -29.58
N GLN A 330 -34.92 12.27 -29.61
CA GLN A 330 -36.10 11.67 -30.25
C GLN A 330 -37.42 12.05 -29.56
N SER A 331 -37.37 12.41 -28.27
CA SER A 331 -38.55 12.87 -27.54
C SER A 331 -39.02 14.29 -27.94
N TYR A 332 -38.16 15.07 -28.62
CA TYR A 332 -38.49 16.41 -29.14
C TYR A 332 -38.30 16.45 -30.65
N ARG A 333 -39.40 16.57 -31.40
CA ARG A 333 -39.42 16.52 -32.88
C ARG A 333 -38.46 17.55 -33.50
N GLU A 334 -38.35 18.72 -32.90
CA GLU A 334 -37.51 19.85 -33.29
C GLU A 334 -36.00 19.55 -33.16
N SER A 335 -35.61 18.58 -32.33
CA SER A 335 -34.21 18.24 -32.06
C SER A 335 -33.68 17.03 -32.86
N SER A 336 -34.49 16.49 -33.77
CA SER A 336 -34.12 15.34 -34.61
C SER A 336 -32.91 15.61 -35.51
N SER A 337 -32.80 16.82 -36.08
CA SER A 337 -31.62 17.23 -36.83
C SER A 337 -30.38 17.30 -35.93
N LEU A 338 -30.49 17.91 -34.74
CA LEU A 338 -29.39 17.99 -33.78
C LEU A 338 -28.84 16.59 -33.42
N ALA A 339 -29.71 15.60 -33.21
CA ALA A 339 -29.28 14.23 -32.96
C ALA A 339 -28.49 13.63 -34.14
N GLY A 340 -28.95 13.87 -35.37
CA GLY A 340 -28.23 13.45 -36.57
C GLY A 340 -26.80 14.00 -36.59
N TRP A 341 -26.65 15.31 -36.39
CA TRP A 341 -25.35 15.99 -36.41
C TRP A 341 -24.45 15.58 -35.24
N ALA A 342 -25.02 15.45 -34.04
CA ALA A 342 -24.24 15.16 -32.83
C ALA A 342 -23.70 13.72 -32.79
N PHE A 343 -24.41 12.76 -33.41
CA PHE A 343 -24.10 11.33 -33.28
C PHE A 343 -23.72 10.64 -34.60
N GLU A 344 -23.65 11.35 -35.73
CA GLU A 344 -23.25 10.78 -37.03
C GLU A 344 -21.91 10.04 -36.94
N ASN A 345 -20.89 10.65 -36.33
CA ASN A 345 -19.57 10.02 -36.17
C ASN A 345 -19.62 8.77 -35.29
N LEU A 346 -20.45 8.75 -34.25
CA LEU A 346 -20.60 7.57 -33.38
C LEU A 346 -21.26 6.41 -34.15
N VAL A 347 -22.27 6.73 -34.97
CA VAL A 347 -22.91 5.74 -35.84
C VAL A 347 -21.91 5.22 -36.88
N PHE A 348 -21.11 6.11 -37.47
CA PHE A 348 -20.04 5.74 -38.39
C PHE A 348 -19.03 4.80 -37.71
N ASP A 349 -18.55 5.14 -36.51
CA ASP A 349 -17.63 4.29 -35.76
C ASP A 349 -18.24 2.91 -35.46
N VAL A 350 -19.53 2.84 -35.08
CA VAL A 350 -20.21 1.56 -34.82
C VAL A 350 -20.38 0.72 -36.09
N LEU A 351 -20.73 1.36 -37.22
CA LEU A 351 -20.95 0.67 -38.50
C LEU A 351 -19.65 0.31 -39.22
N CYS A 352 -18.60 1.10 -39.03
CA CYS A 352 -17.33 0.96 -39.74
C CYS A 352 -16.24 0.27 -38.91
N SER A 353 -16.44 0.04 -37.60
CA SER A 353 -15.54 -0.80 -36.80
C SER A 353 -15.76 -2.28 -37.16
N PRO A 354 -14.87 -2.92 -37.93
CA PRO A 354 -15.01 -4.33 -38.28
C PRO A 354 -14.67 -5.13 -37.01
N GLY A 355 -15.63 -5.88 -36.48
CA GLY A 355 -15.45 -6.70 -35.27
C GLY A 355 -16.36 -6.36 -34.09
N ASN A 356 -17.39 -5.52 -34.28
CA ASN A 356 -18.44 -5.28 -33.28
C ASN A 356 -19.59 -6.29 -33.46
N GLU A 357 -19.29 -7.58 -33.36
CA GLU A 357 -20.31 -8.64 -33.26
C GLU A 357 -20.32 -9.18 -31.83
N GLY A 358 -21.39 -9.84 -31.41
CA GLY A 358 -21.52 -10.46 -30.09
C GLY A 358 -20.55 -11.63 -29.81
N ASP A 359 -19.30 -11.61 -30.29
CA ASP A 359 -18.31 -12.67 -30.12
C ASP A 359 -17.31 -12.36 -28.99
N LEU A 360 -17.60 -13.02 -27.86
CA LEU A 360 -16.81 -13.14 -26.66
C LEU A 360 -15.50 -13.91 -26.91
N PHE A 361 -14.39 -13.24 -27.21
CA PHE A 361 -13.07 -13.73 -26.79
C PHE A 361 -12.14 -12.57 -26.40
N PRO A 362 -11.39 -12.69 -25.29
CA PRO A 362 -10.36 -11.72 -24.97
C PRO A 362 -9.25 -11.76 -26.03
N PRO A 363 -8.62 -10.62 -26.37
CA PRO A 363 -7.48 -10.60 -27.26
C PRO A 363 -6.35 -11.48 -26.67
N ARG A 364 -5.77 -12.37 -27.49
CA ARG A 364 -4.51 -13.04 -27.13
C ARG A 364 -3.46 -11.97 -26.81
N PRO A 365 -2.66 -12.14 -25.74
CA PRO A 365 -1.62 -11.17 -25.42
C PRO A 365 -0.63 -11.10 -26.57
N ALA A 366 -0.54 -9.93 -27.20
CA ALA A 366 0.54 -9.60 -28.11
C ALA A 366 1.85 -9.59 -27.31
N SER A 367 2.89 -10.22 -27.87
CA SER A 367 4.26 -10.13 -27.40
C SER A 367 4.62 -8.68 -27.04
N ALA A 368 5.03 -8.48 -25.79
CA ALA A 368 5.32 -7.18 -25.23
C ALA A 368 6.40 -6.45 -26.06
N SER A 369 6.02 -5.33 -26.70
CA SER A 369 6.94 -4.22 -26.93
C SER A 369 6.44 -3.04 -26.09
N GLY A 370 7.27 -2.68 -25.13
CA GLY A 370 6.90 -1.80 -24.03
C GLY A 370 6.99 -0.33 -24.41
N THR A 371 5.85 0.35 -24.34
CA THR A 371 5.79 1.76 -23.94
C THR A 371 4.60 1.92 -23.01
N THR A 372 4.90 2.06 -21.71
CA THR A 372 3.90 2.30 -20.68
C THR A 372 3.69 3.81 -20.56
N TRP A 373 2.48 4.28 -20.84
CA TRP A 373 2.09 5.64 -20.48
C TRP A 373 1.95 5.71 -18.95
N SER A 374 2.83 6.46 -18.30
CA SER A 374 2.75 6.76 -16.87
C SER A 374 2.45 8.24 -16.70
N LEU A 375 1.40 8.57 -15.94
CA LEU A 375 1.23 9.93 -15.44
C LEU A 375 2.29 10.16 -14.35
N GLN A 376 3.33 10.94 -14.64
CA GLN A 376 4.23 11.43 -13.60
C GLN A 376 3.58 12.66 -12.96
N ILE A 377 3.28 12.56 -11.66
CA ILE A 377 2.74 13.68 -10.89
C ILE A 377 3.93 14.43 -10.29
N ASP A 378 4.00 15.75 -10.48
CA ASP A 378 5.02 16.60 -9.88
C ASP A 378 4.70 16.83 -8.38
N PRO A 379 5.58 16.39 -7.45
CA PRO A 379 5.34 16.57 -6.01
C PRO A 379 5.21 18.04 -5.57
N LEU A 380 5.76 19.00 -6.33
CA LEU A 380 5.79 20.41 -5.93
C LEU A 380 4.45 21.14 -6.14
N GLN A 381 3.51 20.60 -6.93
CA GLN A 381 2.18 21.19 -7.10
C GLN A 381 1.23 20.93 -5.92
N LEU A 382 1.52 19.94 -5.06
CA LEU A 382 0.68 19.61 -3.90
C LEU A 382 0.95 20.48 -2.65
N ALA A 383 2.02 21.29 -2.67
CA ALA A 383 2.41 22.14 -1.54
C ALA A 383 2.07 23.63 -1.73
N SER A 384 1.73 24.08 -2.95
CA SER A 384 1.57 25.51 -3.27
C SER A 384 0.16 26.08 -3.11
N GLU A 385 -0.87 25.28 -2.84
CA GLU A 385 -2.26 25.78 -2.73
C GLU A 385 -2.72 26.10 -1.29
N SER A 386 -1.84 26.07 -0.29
CA SER A 386 -2.20 26.37 1.12
C SER A 386 -1.81 27.75 1.65
N THR A 387 -1.37 28.68 0.80
CA THR A 387 -1.01 30.04 1.20
C THR A 387 -1.63 31.09 0.28
N SER A 388 -2.96 31.21 0.31
CA SER A 388 -3.65 32.41 -0.17
C SER A 388 -5.05 32.56 0.45
N THR A 389 -5.11 32.68 1.77
CA THR A 389 -6.18 33.40 2.47
C THR A 389 -5.62 33.88 3.80
N SER A 390 -5.10 35.10 3.78
CA SER A 390 -4.86 35.97 4.93
C SER A 390 -4.92 37.39 4.43
#